data_AF-A0AAV2SRV8-F1
#
_entry.id   AF-A0AAV2SRV8-F1
#
_cell.length_a   1.000
_cell.length_b   1.000
_cell.length_c   1.000
_cell.angle_alpha   90.00
_cell.angle_beta   90.00
_cell.angle_gamma   90.00
#
_symmetry.space_group_name_H-M   'P 1'
#
loop_
_entity.id
_entity.type
_entity.pdbx_description
1 polymer ?
#
loop_
_entity_poly.entity_id
_entity_poly.type
_entity_poly.pdbx_seq_one_letter_code
_entity_poly.pdbx_strand_id
1 'polypeptide(L)'
;MVVHFLQQHRVPILPVLHQFVQNPDGETYLRPSEFDKKWTSSNCLSVGELWLDMFRFYAIGFKMADLVINIRQHQPMSRAEKTWNKKIAIEDPFQQKRTLSRTVSGNPVFEYITDRFKVTYKYFAIPQMKMGPIFNHIVVKETCHSASEGSSEYETDKAEDEMDDDDSEEEKDSPGPILHNLISHLKIQ
;
A
#
# COMPACT_ATOMS: atom_id res chain seq x y z
N MET A 1 -12.63 -7.86 0.35
CA MET A 1 -11.50 -7.75 -0.61
C MET A 1 -12.02 -7.72 -2.03
N VAL A 2 -12.58 -8.80 -2.59
CA VAL A 2 -13.13 -8.81 -3.96
C VAL A 2 -14.10 -7.65 -4.22
N VAL A 3 -15.09 -7.45 -3.35
CA VAL A 3 -16.05 -6.33 -3.48
C VAL A 3 -15.34 -4.97 -3.51
N HIS A 4 -14.36 -4.76 -2.61
CA HIS A 4 -13.55 -3.54 -2.59
C HIS A 4 -12.80 -3.36 -3.92
N PHE A 5 -12.12 -4.40 -4.41
CA PHE A 5 -11.46 -4.34 -5.73
C PHE A 5 -12.44 -3.98 -6.86
N LEU A 6 -13.60 -4.63 -6.92
CA LEU A 6 -14.60 -4.36 -7.97
C LEU A 6 -15.18 -2.95 -7.89
N GLN A 7 -15.28 -2.36 -6.70
CA GLN A 7 -15.67 -0.97 -6.49
C GLN A 7 -14.54 0.02 -6.86
N GLN A 8 -13.29 -0.34 -6.61
CA GLN A 8 -12.11 0.51 -6.82
C GLN A 8 -11.49 0.38 -8.22
N HIS A 9 -12.02 -0.53 -9.04
CA HIS A 9 -11.57 -0.70 -10.41
C HIS A 9 -11.76 0.58 -11.22
N ARG A 10 -10.85 0.89 -12.16
CA ARG A 10 -10.89 2.13 -12.96
C ARG A 10 -12.25 2.39 -13.61
N VAL A 11 -12.88 1.32 -14.10
CA VAL A 11 -14.30 1.29 -14.45
C VAL A 11 -14.99 0.38 -13.44
N PRO A 12 -15.68 0.93 -12.42
CA PRO A 12 -16.25 0.15 -11.33
C PRO A 12 -17.26 -0.88 -11.81
N ILE A 13 -17.10 -2.11 -11.34
CA ILE A 13 -17.98 -3.25 -11.62
C ILE A 13 -19.09 -3.33 -10.57
N LEU A 14 -18.81 -2.85 -9.36
CA LEU A 14 -19.79 -2.74 -8.30
C LEU A 14 -19.90 -1.29 -7.81
N PRO A 15 -21.12 -0.83 -7.47
CA PRO A 15 -21.31 0.45 -6.80
C PRO A 15 -20.99 0.34 -5.31
N VAL A 16 -20.81 1.50 -4.68
CA VAL A 16 -20.75 1.62 -3.24
C VAL A 16 -22.17 1.81 -2.69
N LEU A 17 -22.83 0.71 -2.31
CA LEU A 17 -24.26 0.72 -1.92
C LEU A 17 -24.60 1.73 -0.81
N HIS A 18 -23.67 1.94 0.13
CA HIS A 18 -23.84 2.89 1.24
C HIS A 18 -24.03 4.34 0.78
N GLN A 19 -23.64 4.68 -0.45
CA GLN A 19 -23.86 6.02 -1.04
C GLN A 19 -25.25 6.19 -1.65
N PHE A 20 -26.02 5.11 -1.81
CA PHE A 20 -27.36 5.13 -2.43
C PHE A 20 -28.50 4.99 -1.42
N VAL A 21 -28.19 4.79 -0.13
CA VAL A 21 -29.15 4.71 0.98
C VAL A 21 -29.18 6.02 1.74
N GLN A 22 -30.38 6.45 2.16
CA GLN A 22 -30.53 7.71 2.92
C GLN A 22 -29.89 7.63 4.30
N ASN A 23 -29.97 6.46 4.95
CA ASN A 23 -29.33 6.20 6.23
C ASN A 23 -28.36 5.01 6.09
N PRO A 24 -27.06 5.27 5.85
CA PRO A 24 -26.05 4.22 5.66
C PRO A 24 -25.81 3.33 6.88
N ASP A 25 -26.21 3.76 8.06
CA ASP A 25 -26.09 2.99 9.31
C ASP A 25 -27.43 2.37 9.76
N GLY A 26 -28.45 2.44 8.91
CA GLY A 26 -29.76 1.85 9.16
C GLY A 26 -29.86 0.37 8.74
N GLU A 27 -30.94 -0.28 9.17
CA GLU A 27 -31.26 -1.67 8.83
C GLU A 27 -31.92 -1.82 7.44
N THR A 28 -32.22 -0.71 6.77
CA THR A 28 -32.96 -0.71 5.50
C THR A 28 -32.01 -0.60 4.31
N TYR A 29 -31.92 -1.68 3.54
CA TYR A 29 -31.13 -1.74 2.30
C TYR A 29 -32.01 -1.68 1.06
N LEU A 30 -31.42 -1.22 -0.04
CA LEU A 30 -32.07 -1.19 -1.34
C LEU A 30 -32.37 -2.61 -1.80
N ARG A 31 -33.62 -2.85 -2.17
CA ARG A 31 -33.99 -4.10 -2.84
C ARG A 31 -33.43 -4.09 -4.26
N PRO A 32 -33.09 -5.25 -4.85
CA PRO A 32 -32.56 -5.31 -6.22
C PRO A 32 -33.43 -4.53 -7.23
N SER A 33 -34.75 -4.69 -7.15
CA SER A 33 -35.71 -3.99 -8.01
C SER A 33 -35.69 -2.45 -7.87
N GLU A 34 -35.25 -1.92 -6.74
CA GLU A 34 -35.12 -0.48 -6.49
C GLU A 34 -33.77 0.06 -7.00
N PHE A 35 -32.82 -0.84 -7.30
CA PHE A 35 -31.45 -0.51 -7.65
C PHE A 35 -31.19 -0.57 -9.16
N ASP A 36 -31.89 -1.43 -9.91
CA ASP A 36 -31.67 -1.66 -11.35
C ASP A 36 -31.71 -0.38 -12.21
N LYS A 37 -32.47 0.63 -11.78
CA LYS A 37 -32.57 1.92 -12.49
C LYS A 37 -31.59 2.99 -12.01
N LYS A 38 -30.88 2.75 -10.90
CA LYS A 38 -30.05 3.76 -10.22
C LYS A 38 -28.58 3.69 -10.64
N TRP A 39 -28.11 2.54 -11.10
CA TRP A 39 -26.70 2.36 -11.42
C TRP A 39 -26.49 1.25 -12.44
N THR A 40 -25.55 1.49 -13.36
CA THR A 40 -25.07 0.48 -14.31
C THR A 40 -23.55 0.55 -14.38
N SER A 41 -22.90 -0.59 -14.64
CA SER A 41 -21.49 -0.60 -15.01
C SER A 41 -21.36 -0.47 -16.53
N SER A 42 -20.34 0.25 -16.99
CA SER A 42 -19.87 0.22 -18.38
C SER A 42 -18.69 -0.73 -18.57
N ASN A 43 -18.31 -1.50 -17.53
CA ASN A 43 -17.20 -2.43 -17.62
C ASN A 43 -17.56 -3.62 -18.53
N CYS A 44 -16.67 -3.91 -19.46
CA CYS A 44 -16.82 -5.00 -20.43
C CYS A 44 -15.68 -6.05 -20.33
N LEU A 45 -14.91 -6.04 -19.24
CA LEU A 45 -13.83 -6.99 -19.03
C LEU A 45 -14.39 -8.39 -18.75
N SER A 46 -13.70 -9.39 -19.25
CA SER A 46 -13.96 -10.78 -18.92
C SER A 46 -13.62 -11.08 -17.46
N VAL A 47 -14.19 -12.17 -16.93
CA VAL A 47 -13.87 -12.63 -15.57
C VAL A 47 -12.37 -12.93 -15.41
N GLY A 48 -11.71 -13.43 -16.46
CA GLY A 48 -10.27 -13.70 -16.43
C GLY A 48 -9.42 -12.44 -16.33
N GLU A 49 -9.80 -11.37 -17.03
CA GLU A 49 -9.14 -10.06 -16.91
C GLU A 49 -9.33 -9.48 -15.51
N LEU A 50 -10.56 -9.49 -14.99
CA LEU A 50 -10.86 -9.01 -13.63
C LEU A 50 -10.10 -9.81 -12.56
N TRP A 51 -9.94 -11.12 -12.76
CA TRP A 51 -9.18 -11.99 -11.87
C TRP A 51 -7.70 -11.60 -11.83
N LEU A 52 -7.07 -11.38 -12.99
CA LEU A 52 -5.69 -10.91 -13.10
C LEU A 52 -5.51 -9.52 -12.47
N ASP A 53 -6.41 -8.60 -12.79
CA ASP A 53 -6.39 -7.23 -12.27
C ASP A 53 -6.55 -7.19 -10.74
N MET A 54 -7.34 -8.09 -10.17
CA MET A 54 -7.48 -8.21 -8.71
C MET A 54 -6.16 -8.58 -8.04
N PHE A 55 -5.42 -9.57 -8.56
CA PHE A 55 -4.12 -9.90 -7.97
C PHE A 55 -3.12 -8.78 -8.19
N ARG A 56 -3.09 -8.14 -9.37
CA ARG A 56 -2.24 -6.98 -9.62
C ARG A 56 -2.53 -5.84 -8.64
N PHE A 57 -3.81 -5.56 -8.41
CA PHE A 57 -4.28 -4.55 -7.46
C PHE A 57 -3.74 -4.84 -6.07
N TYR A 58 -3.92 -6.04 -5.52
CA TYR A 58 -3.46 -6.34 -4.17
C TYR A 58 -1.95 -6.65 -4.04
N ALA A 59 -1.29 -7.04 -5.12
CA ALA A 59 0.15 -7.34 -5.12
C ALA A 59 1.01 -6.07 -5.24
N ILE A 60 0.53 -5.06 -5.97
CA ILE A 60 1.35 -3.91 -6.39
C ILE A 60 0.59 -2.58 -6.20
N GLY A 61 -0.68 -2.52 -6.62
CA GLY A 61 -1.42 -1.24 -6.71
C GLY A 61 -1.95 -0.70 -5.38
N PHE A 62 -2.32 -1.58 -4.45
CA PHE A 62 -2.96 -1.22 -3.19
C PHE A 62 -1.97 -1.31 -2.04
N LYS A 63 -1.76 -0.20 -1.33
CA LYS A 63 -0.90 -0.11 -0.15
C LYS A 63 -1.55 -0.80 1.05
N MET A 64 -1.54 -2.13 1.05
CA MET A 64 -2.28 -2.95 2.03
C MET A 64 -1.88 -2.68 3.48
N ALA A 65 -0.63 -2.24 3.74
CA ALA A 65 -0.14 -1.90 5.06
C ALA A 65 -0.57 -0.50 5.55
N ASP A 66 -1.04 0.37 4.67
CA ASP A 66 -1.33 1.78 4.97
C ASP A 66 -2.82 2.11 4.86
N LEU A 67 -3.54 1.38 4.01
CA LEU A 67 -4.93 1.64 3.67
C LEU A 67 -5.89 0.60 4.26
N VAL A 68 -7.11 1.04 4.51
CA VAL A 68 -8.22 0.19 4.95
C VAL A 68 -8.97 -0.34 3.74
N ILE A 69 -9.20 -1.65 3.70
CA ILE A 69 -10.12 -2.28 2.74
C ILE A 69 -11.54 -1.98 3.23
N ASN A 70 -12.18 -1.01 2.58
CA ASN A 70 -13.49 -0.48 2.93
C ASN A 70 -14.44 -0.56 1.72
N ILE A 71 -15.69 -1.00 1.91
CA ILE A 71 -16.71 -1.10 0.84
C ILE A 71 -17.87 -0.09 0.96
N ARG A 72 -17.79 0.81 1.95
CA ARG A 72 -18.77 1.85 2.28
C ARG A 72 -18.49 3.19 1.59
N GLN A 73 -17.27 3.40 1.09
CA GLN A 73 -16.88 4.62 0.38
C GLN A 73 -15.89 4.32 -0.73
N HIS A 74 -15.86 5.20 -1.74
CA HIS A 74 -14.89 5.10 -2.82
C HIS A 74 -13.52 5.68 -2.41
N GLN A 75 -13.51 6.74 -1.59
CA GLN A 75 -12.28 7.41 -1.17
C GLN A 75 -11.41 6.46 -0.33
N PRO A 76 -10.10 6.34 -0.64
CA PRO A 76 -9.17 5.60 0.19
C PRO A 76 -9.18 6.13 1.63
N MET A 77 -9.13 5.21 2.59
CA MET A 77 -9.08 5.54 4.02
C MET A 77 -7.77 5.04 4.59
N SER A 78 -7.06 5.90 5.33
CA SER A 78 -5.82 5.48 5.97
C SER A 78 -6.11 4.64 7.23
N ARG A 79 -5.20 3.72 7.56
CA ARG A 79 -5.23 2.97 8.82
C ARG A 79 -5.03 3.88 10.03
N ALA A 80 -4.27 4.96 9.87
CA ALA A 80 -3.95 5.91 10.92
C ALA A 80 -5.21 6.60 11.46
N GLU A 81 -6.15 6.97 10.58
CA GLU A 81 -7.44 7.56 10.95
C GLU A 81 -8.28 6.64 11.86
N LYS A 82 -8.18 5.32 11.68
CA LYS A 82 -8.93 4.32 12.45
C LYS A 82 -8.18 3.81 13.69
N THR A 83 -6.96 4.30 13.94
CA THR A 83 -6.04 3.82 14.99
C THR A 83 -5.83 2.29 14.97
N TRP A 84 -5.95 1.66 13.80
CA TRP A 84 -5.78 0.22 13.66
C TRP A 84 -4.30 -0.11 13.44
N ASN A 85 -3.74 -0.92 14.34
CA ASN A 85 -2.31 -1.26 14.36
C ASN A 85 -1.92 -2.44 13.45
N LYS A 86 -2.86 -3.32 13.06
CA LYS A 86 -2.58 -4.50 12.20
C LYS A 86 -2.45 -4.16 10.72
N LYS A 87 -1.36 -4.63 10.08
CA LYS A 87 -1.02 -4.29 8.69
C LYS A 87 -2.21 -4.47 7.74
N ILE A 88 -2.88 -5.63 7.78
CA ILE A 88 -4.14 -5.83 7.04
C ILE A 88 -5.29 -5.25 7.85
N ALA A 89 -6.00 -4.29 7.27
CA ALA A 89 -7.19 -3.68 7.83
C ALA A 89 -8.38 -3.89 6.90
N ILE A 90 -9.43 -4.57 7.38
CA ILE A 90 -10.66 -4.80 6.62
C ILE A 90 -11.82 -4.29 7.47
N GLU A 91 -12.44 -3.19 7.05
CA GLU A 91 -13.59 -2.63 7.76
C GLU A 91 -14.82 -3.55 7.62
N ASP A 92 -15.50 -3.80 8.74
CA ASP A 92 -16.82 -4.39 8.73
C ASP A 92 -17.84 -3.32 8.26
N PRO A 93 -18.57 -3.56 7.15
CA PRO A 93 -19.47 -2.55 6.58
C PRO A 93 -20.63 -2.19 7.51
N PHE A 94 -20.99 -3.06 8.45
CA PHE A 94 -22.10 -2.82 9.38
C PHE A 94 -21.59 -2.39 10.76
N GLN A 95 -20.33 -2.70 11.08
CA GLN A 95 -19.70 -2.34 12.34
C GLN A 95 -18.40 -1.57 12.07
N GLN A 96 -18.50 -0.28 11.73
CA GLN A 96 -17.36 0.55 11.30
C GLN A 96 -16.16 0.63 12.29
N LYS A 97 -16.40 0.33 13.58
CA LYS A 97 -15.37 0.28 14.64
C LYS A 97 -14.65 -1.08 14.69
N ARG A 98 -15.10 -2.07 13.93
CA ARG A 98 -14.60 -3.45 13.91
C ARG A 98 -13.81 -3.70 12.62
N THR A 99 -12.61 -4.26 12.81
CA THR A 99 -11.86 -4.88 11.71
C THR A 99 -12.14 -6.39 11.64
N LEU A 100 -12.33 -6.91 10.43
CA LEU A 100 -12.52 -8.33 10.13
C LEU A 100 -11.20 -9.12 10.10
N SER A 101 -10.06 -8.43 10.04
CA SER A 101 -8.73 -9.04 10.03
C SER A 101 -8.15 -9.28 11.44
N ARG A 102 -8.99 -9.33 12.48
CA ARG A 102 -8.52 -9.49 13.88
C ARG A 102 -7.71 -10.76 14.10
N THR A 103 -8.03 -11.86 13.44
CA THR A 103 -7.29 -13.13 13.56
C THR A 103 -6.08 -13.21 12.63
N VAL A 104 -6.01 -12.34 11.63
CA VAL A 104 -4.88 -12.22 10.69
C VAL A 104 -3.85 -11.30 11.31
N SER A 105 -3.13 -11.82 12.30
CA SER A 105 -2.13 -11.07 13.07
C SER A 105 -0.71 -11.58 12.79
N GLY A 106 0.25 -10.67 12.88
CA GLY A 106 1.67 -10.98 12.79
C GLY A 106 2.28 -10.65 11.44
N ASN A 107 3.55 -10.24 11.47
CA ASN A 107 4.31 -9.90 10.28
C ASN A 107 4.46 -11.09 9.30
N PRO A 108 4.73 -12.34 9.76
CA PRO A 108 4.89 -13.48 8.84
C PRO A 108 3.62 -13.81 8.05
N VAL A 109 2.44 -13.67 8.67
CA VAL A 109 1.16 -13.91 7.98
C VAL A 109 0.90 -12.83 6.93
N PHE A 110 1.18 -11.56 7.25
CA PHE A 110 1.07 -10.46 6.31
C PHE A 110 2.01 -10.65 5.10
N GLU A 111 3.28 -10.99 5.36
CA GLU A 111 4.26 -11.27 4.32
C GLU A 111 3.80 -12.43 3.46
N TYR A 112 3.39 -13.55 4.06
CA TYR A 112 2.86 -14.70 3.35
C TYR A 112 1.69 -14.34 2.43
N ILE A 113 0.69 -13.61 2.92
CA ILE A 113 -0.47 -13.19 2.13
C ILE A 113 -0.03 -12.32 0.95
N THR A 114 0.81 -11.31 1.20
CA THR A 114 1.34 -10.41 0.17
C THR A 114 2.13 -11.18 -0.88
N ASP A 115 2.95 -12.14 -0.45
CA ASP A 115 3.72 -13.00 -1.34
C ASP A 115 2.82 -13.92 -2.17
N ARG A 116 1.74 -14.47 -1.58
CA ARG A 116 0.76 -15.26 -2.33
C ARG A 116 0.07 -14.40 -3.39
N PHE A 117 -0.31 -13.15 -3.11
CA PHE A 117 -0.83 -12.26 -4.15
C PHE A 117 0.15 -12.08 -5.33
N LYS A 118 1.44 -11.85 -5.04
CA LYS A 118 2.49 -11.69 -6.07
C LYS A 118 2.72 -12.96 -6.88
N VAL A 119 2.87 -14.11 -6.20
CA VAL A 119 3.09 -15.41 -6.85
C VAL A 119 1.89 -15.81 -7.70
N THR A 120 0.68 -15.60 -7.20
CA THR A 120 -0.55 -15.93 -7.94
C THR A 120 -0.74 -15.01 -9.14
N TYR A 121 -0.48 -13.70 -9.01
CA TYR A 121 -0.45 -12.79 -10.16
C TYR A 121 0.54 -13.29 -11.22
N LYS A 122 1.78 -13.61 -10.83
CA LYS A 122 2.81 -14.13 -11.74
C LYS A 122 2.37 -15.43 -12.41
N TYR A 123 1.77 -16.35 -11.68
CA TYR A 123 1.31 -17.62 -12.23
C TYR A 123 0.26 -17.44 -13.32
N PHE A 124 -0.75 -16.60 -13.08
CA PHE A 124 -1.84 -16.38 -14.06
C PHE A 124 -1.46 -15.41 -15.18
N ALA A 125 -0.57 -14.46 -14.94
CA ALA A 125 -0.14 -13.49 -15.95
C ALA A 125 0.85 -14.09 -16.98
N ILE A 126 1.42 -15.26 -16.68
CA ILE A 126 2.35 -15.96 -17.55
C ILE A 126 1.66 -17.22 -18.08
N PRO A 127 1.51 -17.37 -19.41
CA PRO A 127 0.98 -18.60 -20.00
C PRO A 127 1.75 -19.83 -19.52
N GLN A 128 1.02 -20.79 -18.94
CA GLN A 128 1.56 -22.05 -18.46
C GLN A 128 1.51 -23.09 -19.59
N MET A 129 2.67 -23.58 -20.00
CA MET A 129 2.81 -24.66 -20.98
C MET A 129 3.04 -26.00 -20.27
N LYS A 130 2.96 -27.11 -21.02
CA LYS A 130 3.21 -28.46 -20.48
C LYS A 130 4.59 -28.59 -19.80
N MET A 131 5.58 -27.83 -20.24
CA MET A 131 6.94 -27.82 -19.69
C MET A 131 7.19 -26.71 -18.65
N GLY A 132 6.15 -25.98 -18.24
CA GLY A 132 6.25 -24.85 -17.32
C GLY A 132 5.91 -23.50 -17.97
N PRO A 133 6.16 -22.38 -17.25
CA PRO A 133 5.88 -21.05 -17.76
C PRO A 133 6.76 -20.70 -18.98
N ILE A 134 6.22 -19.94 -19.92
CA ILE A 134 6.96 -19.52 -21.13
C ILE A 134 8.19 -18.65 -20.82
N PHE A 135 8.16 -17.86 -19.73
CA PHE A 135 9.33 -17.17 -19.19
C PHE A 135 9.27 -17.13 -17.66
N ASN A 136 10.43 -17.16 -17.01
CA ASN A 136 10.54 -17.16 -15.55
C ASN A 136 10.73 -15.76 -14.95
N HIS A 137 11.17 -14.79 -15.74
CA HIS A 137 11.47 -13.44 -15.30
C HIS A 137 10.68 -12.41 -16.10
N ILE A 138 9.76 -11.71 -15.44
CA ILE A 138 9.18 -10.46 -15.96
C ILE A 138 9.96 -9.33 -15.31
N VAL A 139 10.67 -8.55 -16.10
CA VAL A 139 11.25 -7.28 -15.64
C VAL A 139 10.16 -6.23 -15.74
N VAL A 140 9.56 -5.86 -14.61
CA VAL A 140 8.64 -4.72 -14.56
C VAL A 140 9.51 -3.47 -14.40
N LYS A 141 9.59 -2.63 -15.44
CA LYS A 141 10.15 -1.28 -15.29
C LYS A 141 9.19 -0.48 -14.42
N GLU A 142 9.55 -0.23 -13.17
CA GLU A 142 8.87 0.75 -12.34
C GLU A 142 9.12 2.14 -12.96
N THR A 143 8.08 2.77 -13.52
CA THR A 143 8.14 4.19 -13.86
C THR A 143 8.02 5.00 -12.58
N CYS A 144 9.14 5.45 -12.04
CA CYS A 144 9.17 6.54 -11.07
C CYS A 144 8.72 7.83 -11.77
N HIS A 145 7.59 8.38 -11.35
CA HIS A 145 7.27 9.79 -11.58
C HIS A 145 7.70 10.56 -10.34
N SER A 146 8.99 10.81 -10.21
CA SER A 146 9.49 11.88 -9.35
C SER A 146 9.71 13.09 -10.23
N ALA A 147 8.84 14.10 -10.06
CA ALA A 147 9.02 15.43 -10.62
C ALA A 147 10.40 15.96 -10.22
N SER A 148 11.11 16.56 -11.17
CA SER A 148 12.40 17.20 -10.95
C SER A 148 12.21 18.60 -10.38
N GLU A 149 12.87 18.88 -9.27
CA GLU A 149 13.30 20.22 -8.86
C GLU A 149 14.82 20.09 -8.74
N GLY A 150 15.66 20.74 -9.55
CA GLY A 150 15.62 22.16 -9.88
C GLY A 150 16.78 22.79 -9.13
N SER A 151 17.98 22.71 -9.72
CA SER A 151 19.22 23.26 -9.19
C SER A 151 19.12 24.77 -8.99
N SER A 152 19.59 25.28 -7.85
CA SER A 152 20.04 26.67 -7.74
C SER A 152 21.25 26.77 -6.82
N GLU A 153 22.36 27.22 -7.39
CA GLU A 153 23.57 27.68 -6.73
C GLU A 153 23.27 28.92 -5.86
N TYR A 154 23.95 29.03 -4.72
CA TYR A 154 24.36 30.32 -4.17
C TYR A 154 25.66 30.14 -3.36
N GLU A 155 26.70 30.85 -3.81
CA GLU A 155 27.91 31.16 -3.07
C GLU A 155 27.59 32.13 -1.92
N THR A 156 28.29 31.98 -0.78
CA THR A 156 28.60 33.12 0.12
C THR A 156 29.99 32.92 0.74
N ASP A 157 30.84 33.92 0.53
CA ASP A 157 32.18 34.11 1.10
C ASP A 157 32.17 34.54 2.58
N LYS A 158 33.22 34.10 3.29
CA LYS A 158 34.01 34.72 4.39
C LYS A 158 33.31 35.49 5.53
N ALA A 159 33.66 35.13 6.77
CA ALA A 159 34.51 35.94 7.66
C ALA A 159 34.90 35.15 8.92
N GLU A 160 36.20 35.17 9.23
CA GLU A 160 36.81 34.79 10.50
C GLU A 160 36.70 35.99 11.45
N ASP A 161 36.35 35.77 12.71
CA ASP A 161 36.68 36.67 13.83
C ASP A 161 36.88 35.81 15.09
N GLU A 162 38.09 35.91 15.64
CA GLU A 162 38.51 35.42 16.95
C GLU A 162 38.04 36.38 18.04
N MET A 163 37.69 35.88 19.24
CA MET A 163 38.16 36.44 20.52
C MET A 163 37.76 35.57 21.72
N ASP A 164 38.73 35.45 22.63
CA ASP A 164 38.82 34.71 23.89
C ASP A 164 37.82 35.15 24.99
N ASP A 165 37.49 34.24 25.92
CA ASP A 165 37.99 34.28 27.32
C ASP A 165 37.26 33.30 28.28
N ASP A 166 38.09 32.45 28.88
CA ASP A 166 38.27 32.16 30.32
C ASP A 166 37.31 31.29 31.20
N ASP A 167 38.00 30.33 31.84
CA ASP A 167 37.87 29.58 33.10
C ASP A 167 36.54 29.08 33.69
N SER A 168 36.41 27.76 33.90
CA SER A 168 36.60 27.12 35.24
C SER A 168 36.29 25.61 35.24
N GLU A 169 37.05 24.89 36.07
CA GLU A 169 37.22 23.44 36.22
C GLU A 169 35.98 22.66 36.76
N GLU A 170 35.81 21.39 36.38
CA GLU A 170 35.73 20.23 37.31
C GLU A 170 35.62 18.86 36.59
N GLU A 171 35.96 17.81 37.33
CA GLU A 171 36.60 16.55 36.97
C GLU A 171 35.74 15.37 36.42
N LYS A 172 36.46 14.47 35.71
CA LYS A 172 36.36 12.98 35.66
C LYS A 172 35.10 12.32 35.08
N ASP A 173 35.24 11.61 33.95
CA ASP A 173 35.63 10.18 33.91
C ASP A 173 35.77 9.67 32.45
N SER A 174 36.60 8.67 32.22
CA SER A 174 36.77 7.91 30.96
C SER A 174 36.90 6.43 31.34
N PRO A 175 36.60 5.40 30.50
CA PRO A 175 36.98 5.37 29.06
C PRO A 175 36.09 4.57 28.06
N GLY A 176 35.99 5.10 26.82
CA GLY A 176 36.09 4.43 25.50
C GLY A 176 35.12 3.31 25.03
N PRO A 177 35.18 2.86 23.75
CA PRO A 177 35.76 3.50 22.55
C PRO A 177 34.82 3.55 21.31
N ILE A 178 34.94 4.66 20.56
CA ILE A 178 35.28 4.78 19.11
C ILE A 178 34.53 3.93 18.06
N LEU A 179 33.73 4.64 17.24
CA LEU A 179 33.41 4.35 15.83
C LEU A 179 34.66 4.45 14.93
N HIS A 180 34.86 3.53 13.97
CA HIS A 180 34.79 3.79 12.51
C HIS A 180 35.35 2.62 11.66
N ASN A 181 34.89 2.59 10.40
CA ASN A 181 35.57 2.04 9.19
C ASN A 181 35.59 0.51 9.00
N LEU A 182 35.48 -0.07 7.80
CA LEU A 182 35.25 0.42 6.43
C LEU A 182 34.92 -0.83 5.58
N ILE A 183 33.97 -0.68 4.66
CA ILE A 183 33.86 -1.28 3.31
C ILE A 183 34.80 -2.49 3.02
N SER A 184 34.22 -3.68 2.85
CA SER A 184 34.86 -4.79 2.14
C SER A 184 34.08 -5.18 0.88
N HIS A 185 34.84 -5.24 -0.21
CA HIS A 185 34.42 -5.41 -1.60
C HIS A 185 33.85 -6.81 -1.88
N LEU A 186 32.72 -6.89 -2.60
CA LEU A 186 32.30 -8.11 -3.29
C LEU A 186 32.60 -7.98 -4.79
N LYS A 187 33.62 -8.71 -5.24
CA LYS A 187 33.94 -8.93 -6.66
C LYS A 187 33.02 -10.03 -7.21
N ILE A 188 32.50 -9.75 -8.41
CA ILE A 188 31.78 -10.66 -9.30
C ILE A 188 32.77 -11.63 -9.96
N GLN A 189 32.41 -12.91 -10.04
CA GLN A 189 32.77 -13.80 -11.15
C GLN A 189 31.48 -14.32 -11.78
#